data_AF-A0A2R6NZF9-F1
#
_entry.id   AF-A0A2R6NZF9-F1
#
_cell.length_a   1.000
_cell.length_b   1.000
_cell.length_c   1.000
_cell.angle_alpha   90.00
_cell.angle_beta   90.00
_cell.angle_gamma   90.00
#
_symmetry.space_group_name_H-M   'P 1'
#
loop_
_entity.id
_entity.type
_entity.pdbx_description
1 polymer ?
#
loop_
_entity_poly.entity_id
_entity_poly.type
_entity_poly.pdbx_seq_one_letter_code
_entity_poly.pdbx_strand_id
1 'polypeptide(L)'
;MPSSRTMAGTSTGTNCDATVNNNAGCGVKAAPTNSYGPAFNSAGGGWYAMERTDTFIKVWFWSRSSGNVPSDVKNGETTIDTDNWGFSFGFMFPA
;
A
#
# COMPACT_ATOMS: atom_id res chain seq x y z
N MET A 1 -13.21 6.25 -8.23
CA MET A 1 -13.05 5.21 -7.18
C MET A 1 -14.25 5.20 -6.24
N PRO A 2 -14.65 4.05 -5.68
CA PRO A 2 -15.68 4.01 -4.64
C PRO A 2 -15.20 4.71 -3.36
N SER A 3 -16.15 5.27 -2.60
CA SER A 3 -15.91 5.98 -1.33
C SER A 3 -15.52 5.03 -0.19
N SER A 4 -15.99 3.79 -0.23
CA SER A 4 -15.58 2.72 0.67
C SER A 4 -14.74 1.69 -0.08
N ARG A 5 -13.57 1.34 0.48
CA ARG A 5 -12.66 0.34 -0.09
C ARG A 5 -12.02 -0.43 1.06
N THR A 6 -11.90 -1.75 0.90
CA THR A 6 -11.33 -2.64 1.90
C THR A 6 -9.81 -2.48 1.94
N MET A 7 -9.30 -1.62 2.83
CA MET A 7 -7.87 -1.35 3.01
C MET A 7 -7.58 -0.90 4.44
N ALA A 8 -6.33 -1.02 4.88
CA ALA A 8 -5.91 -0.55 6.21
C ALA A 8 -5.59 0.96 6.27
N GLY A 9 -5.45 1.65 5.14
CA GLY A 9 -5.19 3.09 5.06
C GLY A 9 -6.44 3.97 5.03
N THR A 10 -6.25 5.28 5.13
CA THR A 10 -7.33 6.27 5.02
C THR A 10 -7.34 6.93 3.64
N SER A 11 -8.47 6.86 2.94
CA SER A 11 -8.67 7.57 1.67
C SER A 11 -8.54 9.09 1.84
N THR A 12 -7.68 9.74 1.05
CA THR A 12 -7.60 11.22 0.99
C THR A 12 -8.27 11.79 -0.26
N GLY A 13 -8.54 10.95 -1.25
CA GLY A 13 -9.28 11.31 -2.46
C GLY A 13 -9.76 10.06 -3.20
N THR A 14 -10.85 10.20 -3.95
CA THR A 14 -11.46 9.11 -4.73
C THR A 14 -11.45 9.36 -6.24
N ASN A 15 -11.02 10.55 -6.67
CA ASN A 15 -10.90 10.89 -8.08
C ASN A 15 -9.43 10.85 -8.50
N CYS A 16 -9.08 9.93 -9.41
CA CYS A 16 -7.71 9.75 -9.88
C CYS A 16 -7.38 10.68 -11.07
N ASP A 17 -8.38 11.31 -11.67
CA ASP A 17 -8.20 12.22 -12.80
C ASP A 17 -7.48 13.50 -12.33
N ALA A 18 -6.27 13.70 -12.85
CA ALA A 18 -5.42 14.84 -12.54
C ALA A 18 -6.01 16.18 -12.97
N THR A 19 -6.92 16.19 -13.94
CA THR A 19 -7.47 17.40 -14.55
C THR A 19 -8.56 18.07 -13.70
N VAL A 20 -9.13 17.35 -12.73
CA VAL A 20 -10.31 17.78 -11.97
C VAL A 20 -10.04 18.05 -10.49
N ASN A 21 -8.82 17.84 -10.01
CA ASN A 21 -8.47 17.99 -8.59
C ASN A 21 -7.11 18.65 -8.34
N ASN A 22 -6.68 19.56 -9.23
CA ASN A 22 -5.37 20.21 -9.14
C ASN A 22 -4.22 19.18 -9.07
N ASN A 23 -4.34 18.07 -9.82
CA ASN A 23 -3.39 16.96 -9.82
C ASN A 23 -3.19 16.28 -8.45
N ALA A 24 -4.18 16.34 -7.54
CA ALA A 24 -4.12 15.67 -6.24
C ALA A 24 -4.29 14.14 -6.32
N GLY A 25 -4.98 13.65 -7.34
CA GLY A 25 -5.27 12.22 -7.54
C GLY A 25 -6.12 11.58 -6.44
N CYS A 26 -6.09 10.25 -6.38
CA CYS A 26 -6.91 9.42 -5.49
C CYS A 26 -6.07 8.76 -4.38
N GLY A 27 -5.41 9.60 -3.59
CA GLY A 27 -4.46 9.17 -2.56
C GLY A 27 -5.07 8.32 -1.44
N VAL A 28 -4.17 7.57 -0.80
CA VAL A 28 -4.42 6.84 0.45
C VAL A 28 -3.27 7.12 1.41
N LYS A 29 -3.60 7.53 2.62
CA LYS A 29 -2.64 7.68 3.71
C LYS A 29 -2.49 6.34 4.43
N ALA A 30 -1.26 5.81 4.47
CA ALA A 30 -0.95 4.61 5.24
C ALA A 30 -1.24 4.82 6.74
N ALA A 31 -1.81 3.81 7.40
CA ALA A 31 -2.11 3.88 8.83
C ALA A 31 -0.85 3.84 9.74
N PRO A 32 0.19 3.03 9.45
CA PRO A 32 1.40 3.02 10.28
C PRO A 32 2.12 4.37 10.24
N THR A 33 2.43 4.93 11.41
CA THR A 33 3.14 6.22 11.54
C THR A 33 4.60 6.14 11.11
N ASN A 34 5.18 4.95 11.12
CA ASN A 34 6.53 4.66 10.67
C ASN A 34 6.60 4.23 9.18
N SER A 35 5.57 4.52 8.40
CA SER A 35 5.53 4.23 6.95
C SER A 35 6.44 5.15 6.13
N TYR A 36 6.76 6.34 6.63
CA TYR A 36 7.55 7.32 5.88
C TYR A 36 8.45 8.19 6.78
N GLY A 37 9.45 8.84 6.17
CA GLY A 37 10.23 9.90 6.79
C GLY A 37 11.14 9.46 7.95
N PRO A 38 11.44 10.35 8.91
CA PRO A 38 12.33 10.05 10.03
C PRO A 38 11.87 8.86 10.87
N ALA A 39 10.55 8.66 11.03
CA ALA A 39 10.00 7.52 11.76
C ALA A 39 10.27 6.19 11.03
N PHE A 40 10.16 6.17 9.70
CA PHE A 40 10.56 5.02 8.88
C PHE A 40 12.06 4.72 9.03
N ASN A 41 12.90 5.76 8.93
CA ASN A 41 14.35 5.62 9.07
C ASN A 41 14.73 5.08 10.46
N SER A 42 14.14 5.64 11.52
CA SER A 42 14.38 5.20 12.90
C SER A 42 13.89 3.78 13.18
N ALA A 43 12.91 3.29 12.42
CA ALA A 43 12.42 1.92 12.50
C ALA A 43 13.30 0.92 11.69
N GLY A 44 14.39 1.37 11.06
CA GLY A 44 15.22 0.53 10.19
C GLY A 44 14.61 0.27 8.80
N GLY A 45 13.68 1.14 8.39
CA GLY A 45 12.94 1.05 7.14
C GLY A 45 11.90 -0.07 7.12
N GLY A 46 11.75 -0.71 5.96
CA GLY A 46 10.77 -1.76 5.75
C GLY A 46 10.67 -2.18 4.29
N TRP A 47 9.61 -2.92 3.98
CA TRP A 47 9.28 -3.36 2.63
C TRP A 47 8.03 -2.62 2.15
N TYR A 48 8.08 -2.18 0.91
CA TYR A 48 6.91 -1.78 0.14
C TYR A 48 6.75 -2.73 -1.03
N ALA A 49 5.53 -3.22 -1.25
CA ALA A 49 5.19 -4.05 -2.40
C ALA A 49 3.93 -3.52 -3.08
N MET A 50 3.83 -3.72 -4.39
CA MET A 50 2.70 -3.32 -5.19
C MET A 50 2.28 -4.44 -6.12
N GLU A 51 0.99 -4.75 -6.11
CA GLU A 51 0.34 -5.68 -7.03
C GLU A 51 -0.56 -4.87 -7.94
N ARG A 52 -0.45 -5.10 -9.25
CA ARG A 52 -1.30 -4.46 -10.25
C ARG A 52 -1.90 -5.53 -11.15
N THR A 53 -3.20 -5.45 -11.30
CA THR A 53 -4.00 -6.22 -12.25
C THR A 53 -4.86 -5.27 -13.07
N ASP A 54 -5.63 -5.82 -14.01
CA ASP A 54 -6.64 -5.07 -14.76
C ASP A 54 -7.86 -4.69 -13.91
N THR A 55 -7.96 -5.16 -12.67
CA THR A 55 -9.11 -4.90 -11.77
C THR A 55 -8.74 -4.17 -10.49
N PHE A 56 -7.47 -4.19 -10.08
CA PHE A 56 -7.02 -3.44 -8.91
C PHE A 56 -5.52 -3.11 -8.95
N ILE A 57 -5.13 -2.15 -8.12
CA ILE A 57 -3.77 -1.86 -7.68
C ILE A 57 -3.79 -1.93 -6.15
N LYS A 58 -2.97 -2.77 -5.55
CA LYS A 58 -2.81 -2.88 -4.10
C LYS A 58 -1.40 -2.46 -3.69
N VAL A 59 -1.28 -1.84 -2.51
CA VAL A 59 0.03 -1.48 -1.94
C VAL A 59 0.10 -1.94 -0.49
N TRP A 60 1.20 -2.62 -0.15
CA TRP A 60 1.51 -3.09 1.20
C TRP A 60 2.77 -2.44 1.74
N PHE A 61 2.80 -2.27 3.06
CA PHE A 61 3.94 -1.78 3.81
C PHE A 61 4.10 -2.65 5.04
N TRP A 62 5.31 -3.17 5.23
CA TRP A 62 5.72 -3.84 6.45
C TRP A 62 6.95 -3.15 7.00
N SER A 63 6.88 -2.67 8.25
CA SER A 63 8.05 -2.15 8.95
C SER A 63 9.09 -3.25 9.16
N ARG A 64 10.38 -2.88 9.21
CA ARG A 64 11.49 -3.83 9.38
C ARG A 64 11.33 -4.79 10.56
N SER A 65 10.78 -4.28 11.67
CA SER A 65 10.57 -5.04 12.91
C SER A 65 9.27 -5.84 12.94
N SER A 66 8.45 -5.78 11.89
CA SER A 66 7.13 -6.40 11.89
C SER A 66 7.23 -7.92 11.80
N GLY A 67 6.57 -8.62 12.72
CA GLY A 67 6.55 -10.10 12.75
C GLY A 67 5.64 -10.75 11.70
N ASN A 68 4.83 -9.96 10.99
CA ASN A 68 3.86 -10.41 9.99
C ASN A 68 4.32 -10.13 8.54
N VAL A 69 5.62 -9.91 8.30
CA VAL A 69 6.15 -9.81 6.94
C VAL A 69 6.06 -11.22 6.31
N PRO A 70 5.37 -11.38 5.17
CA PRO A 70 5.34 -12.65 4.45
C PRO A 70 6.75 -13.15 4.14
N SER A 71 6.98 -14.47 4.20
CA SER A 71 8.31 -15.05 3.99
C SER A 71 8.84 -14.79 2.58
N ASP A 72 7.95 -14.82 1.58
CA ASP A 72 8.28 -14.56 0.19
C ASP A 72 8.74 -13.11 -0.05
N VAL A 73 8.13 -12.14 0.64
CA VAL A 73 8.58 -10.74 0.67
C VAL A 73 9.90 -10.60 1.44
N LYS A 74 10.00 -11.22 2.61
CA LYS A 74 11.16 -11.05 3.51
C LYS A 74 12.44 -11.61 2.90
N ASN A 75 12.34 -12.77 2.24
CA ASN A 75 13.47 -13.49 1.68
C ASN A 75 13.74 -13.14 0.20
N GLY A 76 12.80 -12.48 -0.48
CA GLY A 76 12.92 -12.19 -1.90
C GLY A 76 12.82 -13.45 -2.75
N GLU A 77 11.80 -14.26 -2.48
CA GLU A 77 11.59 -15.53 -3.19
C GLU A 77 11.21 -15.28 -4.67
N THR A 78 11.54 -16.23 -5.54
CA THR A 78 11.24 -16.14 -6.98
C THR A 78 9.79 -16.48 -7.32
N THR A 79 9.08 -17.13 -6.39
CA THR A 79 7.65 -17.41 -6.47
C THR A 79 6.98 -16.73 -5.29
N ILE A 80 5.95 -15.95 -5.55
CA ILE A 80 5.23 -15.15 -4.55
C ILE A 80 3.73 -15.44 -4.62
N ASP A 81 3.05 -15.24 -3.49
CA ASP A 81 1.59 -15.39 -3.41
C ASP A 81 0.99 -14.20 -2.66
N THR A 82 0.46 -13.25 -3.44
CA THR A 82 -0.13 -12.00 -2.94
C THR A 82 -1.43 -12.21 -2.19
N ASP A 83 -2.12 -13.36 -2.36
CA ASP A 83 -3.33 -13.69 -1.60
C ASP A 83 -3.00 -13.99 -0.12
N ASN A 84 -1.76 -14.39 0.16
CA ASN A 84 -1.25 -14.69 1.51
C ASN A 84 -0.59 -13.49 2.20
N TRP A 85 -0.57 -12.31 1.59
CA TRP A 85 0.09 -11.11 2.14
C TRP A 85 -0.74 -10.32 3.15
N GLY A 86 -2.01 -10.69 3.34
CA GLY A 86 -2.94 -10.00 4.24
C GLY A 86 -3.38 -8.62 3.71
N PHE A 87 -3.92 -7.79 4.61
CA PHE A 87 -4.55 -6.53 4.23
C PHE A 87 -3.54 -5.51 3.65
N SER A 88 -3.79 -5.07 2.43
CA SER A 88 -3.10 -3.94 1.83
C SER A 88 -3.53 -2.63 2.51
N PHE A 89 -2.62 -1.66 2.61
CA PHE A 89 -2.99 -0.33 3.11
C PHE A 89 -3.58 0.54 2.00
N GLY A 90 -3.28 0.24 0.73
CA GLY A 90 -3.90 0.86 -0.44
C GLY A 90 -4.68 -0.16 -1.26
N PHE A 91 -5.93 0.17 -1.59
CA PHE A 91 -6.72 -0.51 -2.62
C PHE A 91 -7.17 0.53 -3.64
N MET A 92 -6.69 0.36 -4.87
CA MET A 92 -6.99 1.18 -6.02
C MET A 92 -7.68 0.34 -7.09
N PHE A 93 -8.74 0.84 -7.73
CA PHE A 93 -9.24 0.24 -8.96
C PHE A 93 -8.52 0.94 -10.13
N PRO A 94 -8.05 0.22 -11.15
CA PRO A 94 -7.58 0.84 -12.37
C PRO A 94 -8.72 1.64 -13.00
N ALA A 95 -8.36 2.77 -13.59
CA ALA A 95 -9.27 3.65 -14.31
C ALA A 95 -9.80 2.98 -15.57
#